data_AF-A0A1V3TUM9-F1
#
_entry.id   AF-A0A1V3TUM9-F1
#
_cell.length_a   1.000
_cell.length_b   1.000
_cell.length_c   1.000
_cell.angle_alpha   90.00
_cell.angle_beta   90.00
_cell.angle_gamma   90.00
#
_symmetry.space_group_name_H-M   'P 1'
#
loop_
_entity.id
_entity.type
_entity.pdbx_description
1 polymer ?
#
loop_
_entity_poly.entity_id
_entity_poly.type
_entity_poly.pdbx_seq_one_letter_code
_entity_poly.pdbx_strand_id
1 'polypeptide(L)'
;MKQQDKPLWQQLYSPTSYEELTELRQALATSPKMSAQLQAFLHAEVLVKTAQARLELNSEMRLEYQHTANAFTELLGMLFQPEKMTTERRRSL
;
A
#
# COMPACT_ATOMS: atom_id res chain seq x y z
N MET A 1 -20.67 8.72 -8.02
CA MET A 1 -19.68 9.81 -8.19
C MET A 1 -18.76 9.44 -9.34
N LYS A 2 -18.44 10.38 -10.23
CA LYS A 2 -17.50 10.11 -11.33
C LYS A 2 -16.09 9.99 -10.76
N GLN A 3 -15.19 9.30 -11.45
CA GLN A 3 -13.78 9.13 -11.00
C GLN A 3 -13.09 10.49 -10.77
N GLN A 4 -13.48 11.51 -11.55
CA GLN A 4 -12.99 12.89 -11.48
C GLN A 4 -13.39 13.62 -10.19
N ASP A 5 -14.44 13.14 -9.49
CA ASP A 5 -14.95 13.74 -8.25
C ASP A 5 -14.26 13.15 -7.00
N LYS A 6 -13.37 12.17 -7.18
CA LYS A 6 -12.64 11.51 -6.10
C LYS A 6 -11.31 12.22 -5.82
N PRO A 7 -10.74 12.11 -4.61
CA PRO A 7 -9.39 12.58 -4.32
C PRO A 7 -8.37 12.06 -5.35
N LEU A 8 -7.35 12.86 -5.71
CA LEU A 8 -6.39 12.57 -6.78
C LEU A 8 -5.79 11.15 -6.70
N TRP A 9 -5.50 10.67 -5.49
CA TRP A 9 -4.97 9.32 -5.28
C TRP A 9 -5.93 8.20 -5.72
N GLN A 10 -7.25 8.38 -5.56
CA GLN A 10 -8.27 7.44 -6.03
C GLN A 10 -8.50 7.53 -7.54
N GLN A 11 -7.99 8.59 -8.19
CA GLN A 11 -8.03 8.73 -9.63
C GLN A 11 -6.90 7.94 -10.31
N LEU A 12 -5.76 7.77 -9.62
CA LEU A 12 -4.56 7.14 -10.17
C LEU A 12 -4.70 5.63 -10.37
N TYR A 13 -5.31 4.92 -9.43
CA TYR A 13 -5.55 3.48 -9.54
C TYR A 13 -6.58 3.05 -8.49
N SER A 14 -7.61 2.32 -8.93
CA SER A 14 -8.53 1.63 -8.03
C SER A 14 -8.33 0.14 -8.31
N PRO A 15 -7.79 -0.65 -7.37
CA PRO A 15 -7.70 -2.09 -7.58
C PRO A 15 -9.10 -2.62 -7.88
N THR A 16 -9.25 -3.30 -9.01
CA THR A 16 -10.55 -3.68 -9.57
C THR A 16 -11.10 -4.95 -8.95
N SER A 17 -10.26 -5.75 -8.27
CA SER A 17 -10.71 -6.94 -7.56
C SER A 17 -9.71 -7.47 -6.51
N TYR A 18 -10.18 -8.35 -5.63
CA TYR A 18 -9.36 -9.05 -4.63
C TYR A 18 -8.42 -10.10 -5.28
N GLU A 19 -8.79 -10.61 -6.44
CA GLU A 19 -7.98 -11.55 -7.23
C GLU A 19 -6.66 -10.92 -7.69
N GLU A 20 -6.68 -9.68 -8.20
CA GLU A 20 -5.45 -8.97 -8.64
C GLU A 20 -4.44 -8.82 -7.48
N LEU A 21 -4.93 -8.50 -6.28
CA LEU A 21 -4.08 -8.41 -5.08
C LEU A 21 -3.49 -9.78 -4.70
N THR A 22 -4.27 -10.85 -4.86
CA THR A 22 -3.84 -12.22 -4.56
C THR A 22 -2.75 -12.68 -5.52
N GLU A 23 -2.92 -12.45 -6.82
CA GLU A 23 -1.91 -12.76 -7.85
C GLU A 23 -0.61 -11.99 -7.60
N LEU A 24 -0.71 -10.70 -7.26
CA LEU A 24 0.44 -9.87 -6.95
C LEU A 24 1.21 -10.37 -5.72
N ARG A 25 0.50 -10.76 -4.65
CA ARG A 25 1.11 -11.38 -3.46
C ARG A 25 1.84 -12.67 -3.81
N GLN A 26 1.26 -13.52 -4.66
CA GLN A 26 1.90 -14.76 -5.11
C GLN A 26 3.16 -14.49 -5.93
N ALA A 27 3.13 -13.50 -6.84
CA ALA A 27 4.29 -13.09 -7.62
C ALA A 27 5.43 -12.56 -6.71
N LEU A 28 5.10 -11.78 -5.68
CA LEU A 28 6.08 -11.29 -4.70
C LEU A 28 6.64 -12.43 -3.83
N ALA A 29 5.81 -13.42 -3.46
CA ALA A 29 6.24 -14.58 -2.68
C ALA A 29 7.23 -15.47 -3.45
N THR A 30 7.08 -15.58 -4.77
CA THR A 30 7.98 -16.37 -5.62
C THR A 30 9.27 -15.63 -6.02
N SER A 31 9.36 -14.32 -5.75
CA SER A 31 10.54 -13.49 -6.03
C SER A 31 11.02 -12.73 -4.78
N PRO A 32 11.81 -13.37 -3.90
CA PRO A 32 12.25 -12.77 -2.63
C PRO A 32 13.02 -11.46 -2.82
N LYS A 33 13.83 -11.36 -3.88
CA LYS A 33 14.59 -10.14 -4.21
C LYS A 33 13.66 -8.98 -4.57
N MET A 34 12.69 -9.22 -5.46
CA MET A 34 11.72 -8.20 -5.85
C MET A 34 10.88 -7.75 -4.65
N SER A 35 10.42 -8.71 -3.84
CA SER A 35 9.68 -8.45 -2.61
C SER A 35 10.46 -7.54 -1.65
N ALA A 36 11.72 -7.88 -1.34
CA ALA A 36 12.56 -7.07 -0.48
C ALA A 36 12.83 -5.67 -1.05
N GLN A 37 13.06 -5.55 -2.36
CA GLN A 37 13.28 -4.25 -3.03
C GLN A 37 12.02 -3.38 -2.99
N LEU A 38 10.85 -3.95 -3.24
CA LEU A 38 9.59 -3.24 -3.18
C LEU A 38 9.24 -2.79 -1.76
N GLN A 39 9.47 -3.65 -0.75
CA GLN A 39 9.33 -3.28 0.66
C GLN A 39 10.25 -2.11 1.02
N ALA A 40 11.53 -2.18 0.65
CA ALA A 40 12.50 -1.14 0.94
C ALA A 40 12.13 0.19 0.27
N PHE A 41 11.69 0.14 -0.99
CA PHE A 41 11.23 1.31 -1.74
C PHE A 41 10.02 1.96 -1.06
N LEU A 42 8.95 1.21 -0.81
CA LEU A 42 7.73 1.75 -0.20
C LEU A 42 7.99 2.29 1.21
N HIS A 43 8.83 1.62 1.99
CA HIS A 43 9.25 2.10 3.30
C HIS A 43 10.00 3.45 3.20
N ALA A 44 10.94 3.57 2.26
CA ALA A 44 11.66 4.83 2.02
C ALA A 44 10.70 5.96 1.62
N GLU A 45 9.73 5.69 0.76
CA GLU A 45 8.71 6.66 0.36
C GLU A 45 7.85 7.13 1.55
N VAL A 46 7.43 6.22 2.45
CA VAL A 46 6.72 6.59 3.68
C VAL A 46 7.56 7.55 4.52
N LEU A 47 8.86 7.27 4.70
CA LEU A 47 9.76 8.13 5.46
C LEU A 47 9.92 9.52 4.82
N VAL A 48 10.11 9.56 3.50
CA VAL A 48 10.23 10.82 2.75
C VAL A 48 8.95 11.65 2.88
N LYS A 49 7.78 11.06 2.64
CA LYS A 49 6.49 11.78 2.72
C LYS A 49 6.20 12.26 4.13
N THR A 50 6.52 11.45 5.14
CA THR A 50 6.41 11.85 6.55
C THR A 50 7.34 13.02 6.87
N ALA A 51 8.58 13.02 6.36
CA ALA A 51 9.51 14.13 6.54
C ALA A 51 9.02 15.40 5.82
N GLN A 52 8.53 15.28 4.59
CA GLN A 52 7.93 16.39 3.84
C GLN A 52 6.75 17.01 4.61
N ALA A 53 5.84 16.19 5.13
CA ALA A 53 4.72 16.66 5.95
C ALA A 53 5.16 17.46 7.20
N ARG A 54 6.25 17.06 7.85
CA ARG A 54 6.75 17.75 9.06
C ARG A 54 7.30 19.15 8.75
N LEU A 55 7.90 19.32 7.58
CA LEU A 55 8.56 20.57 7.18
C LEU A 55 7.62 21.50 6.39
N GLU A 56 6.52 20.98 5.86
CA GLU A 56 5.59 21.73 5.02
C GLU A 56 4.79 22.76 5.83
N LEU A 57 4.78 24.00 5.35
CA LEU A 57 4.09 25.14 5.97
C LEU A 57 2.66 25.31 5.42
N ASN A 58 2.43 24.92 4.17
CA ASN A 58 1.10 24.89 3.57
C ASN A 58 0.28 23.71 4.15
N SER A 59 -0.84 24.01 4.80
CA SER A 59 -1.67 23.00 5.46
C SER A 59 -2.28 21.97 4.50
N GLU A 60 -2.67 22.38 3.29
CA GLU A 60 -3.24 21.48 2.29
C GLU A 60 -2.17 20.51 1.78
N MET A 61 -0.98 21.02 1.44
CA MET A 61 0.15 20.19 1.02
C MET A 61 0.62 19.23 2.11
N ARG A 62 0.62 19.69 3.37
CA ARG A 62 0.92 18.85 4.53
C ARG A 62 -0.03 17.67 4.64
N LEU A 63 -1.34 17.92 4.49
CA LEU A 63 -2.37 16.87 4.51
C LEU A 63 -2.15 15.88 3.37
N GLU A 64 -1.86 16.35 2.15
CA GLU A 64 -1.56 15.48 1.01
C GLU A 64 -0.35 14.57 1.25
N TYR A 65 0.73 15.09 1.85
CA TYR A 65 1.88 14.28 2.23
C TYR A 65 1.56 13.24 3.30
N GLN A 66 0.74 13.59 4.31
CA GLN A 66 0.29 12.65 5.33
C GLN A 66 -0.60 11.56 4.73
N HIS A 67 -1.54 11.92 3.87
CA HIS A 67 -2.39 10.96 3.17
C HIS A 67 -1.58 10.02 2.28
N THR A 68 -0.59 10.54 1.56
CA THR A 68 0.31 9.71 0.74
C THR A 68 1.10 8.72 1.59
N ALA A 69 1.67 9.17 2.71
CA ALA A 69 2.41 8.29 3.63
C ALA A 69 1.51 7.18 4.22
N ASN A 70 0.26 7.52 4.57
CA ASN A 70 -0.72 6.55 5.05
C ASN A 70 -1.09 5.53 3.97
N ALA A 71 -1.34 5.99 2.74
CA ALA A 71 -1.66 5.11 1.61
C ALA A 71 -0.52 4.11 1.31
N PHE A 72 0.74 4.56 1.34
CA PHE A 72 1.88 3.65 1.19
C PHE A 72 2.02 2.66 2.36
N THR A 73 1.70 3.09 3.58
CA THR A 73 1.69 2.21 4.76
C THR A 73 0.60 1.15 4.64
N GLU A 74 -0.60 1.52 4.18
CA GLU A 74 -1.68 0.57 3.90
C GLU A 74 -1.30 -0.40 2.79
N LEU A 75 -0.68 0.07 1.71
CA LEU A 75 -0.18 -0.78 0.63
C LEU A 75 0.87 -1.77 1.12
N LEU A 76 1.80 -1.36 1.99
CA LEU A 76 2.75 -2.28 2.63
C LEU A 76 2.03 -3.38 3.42
N GLY A 77 1.02 -3.01 4.21
CA GLY A 77 0.18 -3.98 4.92
C GLY A 77 -0.54 -4.92 3.95
N MET A 78 -1.18 -4.38 2.91
CA MET A 78 -1.90 -5.16 1.92
C MET A 78 -0.98 -6.08 1.12
N LEU A 79 0.26 -5.74 0.83
CA LEU A 79 1.14 -6.59 0.02
C LEU A 79 1.91 -7.62 0.85
N PHE A 80 2.24 -7.31 2.10
CA PHE A 80 3.21 -8.10 2.87
C PHE A 80 2.71 -8.59 4.22
N GLN A 81 1.47 -8.28 4.61
CA GLN A 81 0.89 -8.88 5.82
C GLN A 81 0.83 -10.41 5.66
N PRO A 82 1.32 -11.18 6.65
CA PRO A 82 1.17 -12.62 6.62
C PRO A 82 -0.31 -12.96 6.51
N GLU A 83 -0.67 -13.81 5.55
CA GLU A 83 -2.04 -14.31 5.39
C GLU A 83 -2.50 -14.82 6.76
N LYS A 84 -3.57 -14.22 7.31
CA LYS A 84 -4.23 -14.82 8.47
C LYS A 84 -4.65 -16.20 8.00
N MET A 85 -4.02 -17.26 8.53
CA MET A 85 -4.55 -18.59 8.39
C MET A 85 -5.96 -18.55 8.96
N THR A 86 -6.97 -18.42 8.10
CA THR A 86 -8.33 -18.68 8.49
C THR A 86 -8.36 -20.11 8.98
N THR A 87 -8.94 -20.28 10.16
CA THR A 87 -8.95 -21.50 10.98
C THR A 87 -9.55 -22.73 10.28
N GLU A 88 -10.01 -22.59 9.03
CA GLU A 88 -10.58 -23.65 8.20
C GLU A 88 -9.52 -24.60 7.61
N ARG A 89 -8.27 -24.15 7.41
CA ARG A 89 -7.18 -25.06 6.94
C ARG A 89 -6.53 -25.91 8.03
N ARG A 90 -6.86 -25.70 9.31
CA ARG A 90 -6.32 -26.49 10.44
C ARG A 90 -7.11 -27.75 10.75
N ARG A 91 -8.27 -27.99 10.11
CA ARG A 91 -9.09 -29.19 10.36
C ARG A 91 -8.90 -30.30 9.32
N SER A 92 -7.96 -30.16 8.40
CA SER A 92 -7.72 -31.12 7.32
C SER A 92 -6.27 -31.62 7.23
N LEU A 93 -5.50 -31.51 8.32
CA LEU A 93 -4.21 -32.20 8.51
C LEU A 93 -4.27 -33.07 9.76
#